data_AF-A0A967BV45-F1
#
_entry.id   AF-A0A967BV45-F1
#
_cell.length_a   1.000
_cell.length_b   1.000
_cell.length_c   1.000
_cell.angle_alpha   90.00
_cell.angle_beta   90.00
_cell.angle_gamma   90.00
#
_symmetry.space_group_name_H-M   'P 1'
#
loop_
_entity.id
_entity.type
_entity.pdbx_description
1 polymer ?
#
loop_
_entity_poly.entity_id
_entity_poly.type
_entity_poly.pdbx_seq_one_letter_code
_entity_poly.pdbx_strand_id
1 'polypeptide(L)'
;DGRENYTYIKRFRTPKFIVNREYRLFPEHKRSVIQMLAVGETGIRARISLVPSSRARYNSLEIDLDDYQIKGAGAKGKRAGNRVVRRVTNITGKSPARKTTAPSLPGFTPPKKGGGS
;
A
#
# COMPACT_ATOMS: atom_id res chain seq x y z
N ASP A 1 -10.26 7.22 5.65
CA ASP A 1 -11.39 7.29 6.58
C ASP A 1 -11.47 8.70 7.07
N GLY A 2 -12.55 9.38 6.71
CA GLY A 2 -12.73 10.80 7.01
C GLY A 2 -12.97 11.11 8.49
N ARG A 3 -13.27 10.10 9.32
CA ARG A 3 -13.39 10.27 10.79
C ARG A 3 -12.03 10.46 11.45
N GLU A 4 -11.08 9.60 11.10
CA GLU A 4 -9.75 9.58 11.74
C GLU A 4 -8.65 10.24 10.88
N ASN A 5 -8.98 10.73 9.68
CA ASN A 5 -8.04 11.24 8.67
C ASN A 5 -6.90 10.27 8.29
N TYR A 6 -7.10 8.97 8.52
CA TYR A 6 -6.13 7.94 8.11
C TYR A 6 -6.42 7.40 6.71
N THR A 7 -5.35 6.98 6.05
CA THR A 7 -5.40 6.26 4.78
C THR A 7 -5.31 4.76 5.02
N TYR A 8 -6.17 4.02 4.33
CA TYR A 8 -6.22 2.56 4.39
C TYR A 8 -5.97 1.99 3.00
N ILE A 9 -5.28 0.87 2.98
CA ILE A 9 -4.93 0.12 1.79
C ILE A 9 -5.76 -1.16 1.80
N LYS A 10 -6.47 -1.43 0.70
CA LYS A 10 -7.36 -2.57 0.59
C LYS A 10 -7.19 -3.21 -0.77
N ARG A 11 -6.79 -4.48 -0.76
CA ARG A 11 -6.86 -5.37 -1.92
C ARG A 11 -8.09 -6.23 -1.77
N PHE A 12 -8.87 -6.33 -2.83
CA PHE A 12 -10.05 -7.20 -2.86
C PHE A 12 -10.23 -7.71 -4.29
N ARG A 13 -10.80 -8.91 -4.41
CA ARG A 13 -11.30 -9.38 -5.69
C ARG A 13 -12.66 -8.78 -5.91
N THR A 14 -12.83 -8.13 -7.04
CA THR A 14 -14.09 -7.51 -7.43
C THR A 14 -15.13 -8.62 -7.63
N PRO A 15 -16.25 -8.62 -6.88
CA PRO A 15 -17.32 -9.58 -7.12
C PRO A 15 -17.98 -9.30 -8.47
N LYS A 16 -18.79 -10.25 -8.96
CA LYS A 16 -19.64 -9.99 -10.12
C LYS A 16 -20.50 -8.75 -9.85
N PHE A 17 -20.29 -7.70 -10.64
CA PHE A 17 -21.09 -6.49 -10.53
C PHE A 17 -22.44 -6.73 -11.18
N ILE A 18 -23.50 -6.41 -10.47
CA ILE A 18 -24.85 -6.34 -11.02
C ILE A 18 -25.01 -4.91 -11.54
N VAL A 19 -25.46 -4.77 -12.79
CA VAL A 19 -25.80 -3.48 -13.38
C VAL A 19 -26.85 -2.79 -12.50
N ASN A 20 -26.75 -1.48 -12.30
CA ASN A 20 -27.63 -0.67 -11.44
C ASN A 20 -27.51 -0.91 -9.93
N ARG A 21 -26.43 -1.54 -9.46
CA ARG A 21 -26.13 -1.62 -8.02
C ARG A 21 -24.99 -0.69 -7.65
N GLU A 22 -25.23 0.20 -6.71
CA GLU A 22 -24.18 1.01 -6.09
C GLU A 22 -23.39 0.15 -5.08
N TYR A 23 -22.08 0.06 -5.25
CA TYR A 23 -21.20 -0.67 -4.34
C TYR A 23 -20.39 0.30 -3.48
N ARG A 24 -20.64 0.27 -2.17
CA ARG A 24 -19.91 1.10 -1.20
C ARG A 24 -18.68 0.37 -0.70
N LEU A 25 -17.49 0.91 -0.98
CA LEU A 25 -16.20 0.32 -0.58
C LEU A 25 -15.79 0.67 0.86
N PHE A 26 -16.38 1.73 1.42
CA PHE A 26 -16.18 2.24 2.77
C PHE A 26 -17.41 3.03 3.24
N PRO A 27 -17.60 3.22 4.56
CA PRO A 27 -18.68 4.05 5.09
C PRO A 27 -18.60 5.49 4.57
N GLU A 28 -19.76 6.04 4.23
CA GLU A 28 -19.87 7.39 3.68
C GLU A 28 -19.39 8.44 4.68
N HIS A 29 -18.53 9.35 4.22
CA HIS A 29 -18.08 10.50 4.98
C HIS A 29 -17.57 11.56 4.02
N LYS A 30 -17.87 12.85 4.28
CA LYS A 30 -17.49 13.98 3.40
C LYS A 30 -15.99 14.08 3.11
N ARG A 31 -15.17 13.58 4.03
CA ARG A 31 -13.69 13.55 3.94
C ARG A 31 -13.11 12.20 3.47
N SER A 32 -13.95 11.19 3.25
CA SER A 32 -13.51 9.90 2.74
C SER A 32 -13.45 9.95 1.21
N VAL A 33 -12.25 9.84 0.66
CA VAL A 33 -12.02 9.85 -0.79
C VAL A 33 -11.15 8.67 -1.21
N ILE A 34 -11.37 8.16 -2.42
CA ILE A 34 -10.50 7.17 -3.06
C ILE A 34 -9.29 7.93 -3.61
N GLN A 35 -8.13 7.81 -2.96
CA GLN A 35 -6.90 8.48 -3.41
C GLN A 35 -6.24 7.77 -4.60
N MET A 36 -6.42 6.46 -4.70
CA MET A 36 -5.90 5.63 -5.79
C MET A 36 -6.79 4.40 -5.94
N LEU A 37 -7.19 4.13 -7.18
CA LEU A 37 -7.80 2.86 -7.59
C LEU A 37 -6.94 2.31 -8.73
N ALA A 38 -6.50 1.06 -8.60
CA ALA A 38 -5.76 0.36 -9.63
C ALA A 38 -6.35 -1.04 -9.77
N VAL A 39 -6.36 -1.53 -11.01
CA VAL A 39 -6.85 -2.86 -11.37
C VAL A 39 -5.65 -3.68 -11.84
N GLY A 40 -5.59 -4.93 -11.40
CA GLY A 40 -4.47 -5.84 -11.65
C GLY A 40 -4.30 -6.79 -10.47
N GLU A 41 -3.69 -7.94 -10.71
CA GLU A 41 -3.51 -8.96 -9.67
C GLU A 41 -2.23 -8.74 -8.87
N THR A 42 -1.12 -8.47 -9.56
CA THR A 42 0.23 -8.40 -8.99
C THR A 42 1.03 -7.20 -9.53
N GLY A 43 2.12 -6.86 -8.85
CA GLY A 43 3.09 -5.84 -9.27
C GLY A 43 2.64 -4.39 -9.09
N ILE A 44 1.49 -4.15 -8.45
CA ILE A 44 0.98 -2.81 -8.25
C ILE A 44 1.74 -2.13 -7.11
N ARG A 45 2.42 -1.03 -7.44
CA ARG A 45 3.22 -0.26 -6.49
C ARG A 45 2.67 1.15 -6.35
N ALA A 46 2.70 1.67 -5.13
CA ALA A 46 2.25 3.02 -4.84
C ALA A 46 3.26 3.79 -3.99
N ARG A 47 3.43 5.07 -4.31
CA ARG A 47 4.19 6.01 -3.47
C ARG A 47 3.21 6.89 -2.71
N ILE A 48 3.33 6.85 -1.40
CA ILE A 48 2.54 7.62 -0.44
C ILE A 48 3.38 8.79 0.02
N SER A 49 2.93 10.01 -0.27
CA SER A 49 3.54 11.24 0.22
C SER A 49 2.78 11.72 1.45
N LEU A 50 3.49 11.88 2.56
CA LEU A 50 2.95 12.31 3.85
C LEU A 50 3.01 13.83 3.99
N VAL A 51 2.15 14.39 4.84
CA VAL A 51 2.23 15.81 5.21
C VAL A 51 3.56 16.06 5.95
N PRO A 52 4.40 17.01 5.51
CA PRO A 52 5.67 17.31 6.16
C PRO A 52 5.50 17.68 7.63
N SER A 53 6.44 17.25 8.47
CA SER A 53 6.49 17.63 9.89
C SER A 53 7.94 17.79 10.32
N SER A 54 8.24 18.77 11.18
CA SER A 54 9.60 19.05 11.65
C SER A 54 10.28 17.85 12.32
N ARG A 55 9.50 16.95 12.94
CA ARG A 55 10.01 15.72 13.58
C ARG A 55 10.04 14.51 12.65
N ALA A 56 9.67 14.67 11.39
CA ALA A 56 9.52 13.54 10.47
C ALA A 56 10.87 13.13 9.86
N ARG A 57 11.24 11.86 10.03
CA ARG A 57 12.43 11.26 9.39
C ARG A 57 12.24 10.98 7.89
N TYR A 58 11.01 10.82 7.43
CA TYR A 58 10.69 10.54 6.03
C TYR A 58 9.38 11.24 5.64
N ASN A 59 9.26 11.68 4.40
CA ASN A 59 8.05 12.33 3.89
C ASN A 59 7.37 11.53 2.78
N SER A 60 7.97 10.42 2.35
CA SER A 60 7.33 9.48 1.43
C SER A 60 7.64 8.04 1.79
N LEU A 61 6.71 7.16 1.48
CA LEU A 61 6.83 5.71 1.60
C LEU A 61 6.49 5.10 0.25
N GLU A 62 7.27 4.12 -0.21
CA GLU A 62 6.88 3.25 -1.31
C GLU A 62 6.35 1.95 -0.74
N ILE A 63 5.19 1.52 -1.23
CA ILE A 63 4.56 0.28 -0.84
C ILE A 63 4.39 -0.62 -2.07
N ASP A 64 4.63 -1.90 -1.86
CA ASP A 64 4.17 -2.94 -2.75
C ASP A 64 2.81 -3.43 -2.26
N LEU A 65 1.81 -3.44 -3.14
CA LEU A 65 0.50 -3.97 -2.76
C LEU A 65 0.55 -5.49 -2.60
N ASP A 66 1.52 -6.19 -3.21
CA ASP A 66 1.64 -7.63 -3.08
C ASP A 66 1.89 -8.10 -1.63
N ASP A 67 2.49 -7.25 -0.81
CA ASP A 67 2.70 -7.46 0.63
C ASP A 67 1.40 -7.39 1.47
N TYR A 68 0.28 -6.99 0.87
CA TYR A 68 -1.01 -6.84 1.55
C TYR A 68 -1.94 -8.01 1.24
N GLN A 69 -2.53 -8.59 2.27
CA GLN A 69 -3.50 -9.67 2.12
C GLN A 69 -4.77 -9.20 1.38
N ILE A 70 -5.29 -10.09 0.53
CA ILE A 70 -6.58 -9.91 -0.14
C ILE A 70 -7.67 -10.03 0.93
N LYS A 71 -8.55 -9.03 0.99
CA LYS A 71 -9.70 -8.97 1.90
C LYS A 71 -11.01 -8.99 1.12
N GLY A 72 -12.12 -9.21 1.84
CA GLY A 72 -13.45 -9.06 1.28
C GLY A 72 -13.78 -7.61 0.86
N ALA A 73 -14.65 -7.46 -0.13
CA ALA A 73 -15.05 -6.16 -0.67
C ALA A 73 -15.72 -5.22 0.37
N GLY A 74 -16.27 -5.75 1.48
CA GLY A 74 -16.81 -4.95 2.59
C GLY A 74 -15.82 -4.66 3.73
N ALA A 75 -14.65 -5.29 3.76
CA ALA A 75 -13.74 -5.22 4.91
C ALA A 75 -12.96 -3.90 4.99
N LYS A 76 -12.56 -3.48 6.20
CA LYS A 76 -11.64 -2.35 6.38
C LYS A 76 -10.21 -2.75 5.97
N GLY A 77 -9.55 -1.89 5.21
CA GLY A 77 -8.16 -2.08 4.75
C GLY A 77 -7.13 -2.08 5.89
N LYS A 78 -5.86 -2.32 5.56
CA LYS A 78 -4.73 -2.12 6.48
C LYS A 78 -4.37 -0.65 6.51
N ARG A 79 -4.06 -0.09 7.69
CA ARG A 79 -3.66 1.32 7.82
C ARG A 79 -2.29 1.52 7.13
N ALA A 80 -2.18 2.53 6.29
CA ALA A 80 -0.93 2.87 5.59
C ALA A 80 0.14 3.45 6.53
N GLY A 81 -0.30 4.11 7.60
CA GLY A 81 0.55 4.67 8.64
C GLY A 81 -0.24 5.59 9.58
N ASN A 82 0.42 6.09 10.62
CA ASN A 82 -0.19 6.97 11.62
C ASN A 82 -0.14 8.46 11.22
N ARG A 83 0.46 8.80 10.08
CA ARG A 83 0.55 10.17 9.58
C ARG A 83 -0.46 10.43 8.47
N VAL A 84 -0.89 11.69 8.39
CA VAL A 84 -1.79 12.14 7.33
C VAL A 84 -1.07 12.04 5.98
N VAL A 85 -1.76 11.42 5.02
CA VAL A 85 -1.31 11.29 3.64
C VAL A 85 -1.74 12.53 2.87
N ARG A 86 -0.80 13.16 2.17
CA ARG A 86 -1.05 14.29 1.28
C ARG A 86 -1.43 13.82 -0.13
N ARG A 87 -0.72 12.82 -0.66
CA ARG A 87 -0.90 12.34 -2.02
C ARG A 87 -0.48 10.88 -2.15
N VAL A 88 -1.22 10.13 -2.97
CA VAL A 88 -0.81 8.79 -3.42
C VAL A 88 -0.58 8.84 -4.92
N THR A 89 0.53 8.28 -5.38
CA THR A 89 0.87 8.17 -6.80
C THR A 89 1.12 6.71 -7.15
N ASN A 90 0.51 6.25 -8.24
CA ASN A 90 0.80 4.94 -8.81
C ASN A 90 2.22 4.96 -9.42
N ILE A 91 3.07 4.04 -9.00
CA ILE A 91 4.45 3.87 -9.49
C ILE A 91 4.68 2.45 -10.06
N THR A 92 3.59 1.77 -10.40
CA THR A 92 3.64 0.46 -11.09
C THR A 92 4.51 0.55 -12.33
N GLY A 93 5.38 -0.44 -12.55
CA GLY A 93 6.32 -0.49 -13.68
C GLY A 93 7.61 0.32 -13.49
N LYS A 94 7.71 1.17 -12.47
CA LYS A 94 9.01 1.78 -12.10
C LYS A 94 9.80 0.77 -11.28
N SER A 95 11.02 0.46 -11.72
CA SER A 95 11.92 -0.44 -10.98
C SER A 95 12.05 0.03 -9.53
N PRO A 96 11.92 -0.87 -8.54
CA PRO A 96 12.19 -0.51 -7.15
C PRO A 96 13.60 0.06 -7.06
N ALA A 97 13.76 1.19 -6.36
CA ALA A 97 15.07 1.63 -5.93
C ALA A 97 15.70 0.43 -5.22
N ARG A 98 16.77 -0.11 -5.82
CA ARG A 98 17.49 -1.29 -5.37
C ARG A 98 17.68 -1.17 -3.86
N LYS A 99 17.04 -2.05 -3.08
CA LYS A 99 17.41 -2.19 -1.66
C LYS A 99 18.90 -2.49 -1.69
N THR A 100 19.73 -1.55 -1.26
CA THR A 100 21.17 -1.73 -1.18
C THR A 100 21.37 -2.95 -0.28
N THR A 101 21.60 -4.11 -0.89
CA THR A 101 22.10 -5.28 -0.18
C THR A 101 23.36 -4.78 0.51
N ALA A 102 23.38 -4.84 1.84
CA ALA A 102 24.57 -4.45 2.59
C ALA A 102 25.78 -5.16 1.94
N PRO A 103 26.89 -4.44 1.69
CA PRO A 103 28.07 -5.08 1.13
C PRO A 103 28.44 -6.26 2.04
N SER A 104 28.62 -7.44 1.44
CA SER A 104 29.11 -8.60 2.16
C SER A 104 30.47 -8.24 2.75
N LEU A 105 30.58 -8.26 4.07
CA LEU A 105 31.87 -8.07 4.74
C LEU A 105 32.78 -9.25 4.34
N PRO A 106 34.05 -8.99 3.93
CA PRO A 106 35.00 -10.06 3.69
C PRO A 106 35.15 -10.89 4.97
N GLY A 107 34.87 -12.19 4.87
CA GLY A 107 34.89 -13.13 6.00
C GLY A 107 33.54 -13.44 6.66
N PHE A 108 32.44 -12.78 6.26
CA PHE A 108 31.10 -13.09 6.77
C PHE A 108 30.21 -13.64 5.65
N THR A 109 30.13 -14.97 5.53
CA THR A 109 29.13 -15.61 4.68
C THR A 109 27.80 -15.63 5.43
N PRO A 110 26.77 -14.88 4.98
CA PRO A 110 25.45 -15.02 5.58
C PRO A 110 24.97 -16.47 5.39
N PRO A 111 24.37 -17.10 6.41
CA PRO A 111 23.92 -18.48 6.29
C PRO A 111 22.92 -18.59 5.13
N LYS A 112 23.25 -19.47 4.18
CA LYS A 112 22.41 -19.82 3.05
C LYS A 112 21.06 -20.27 3.61
N LYS A 113 20.04 -19.40 3.50
CA LYS A 113 18.67 -19.74 3.93
C LYS A 113 18.20 -20.85 3.00
N GLY A 114 18.33 -22.10 3.47
CA GLY A 114 17.95 -23.30 2.74
C GLY A 114 16.48 -23.23 2.34
N GLY A 115 16.24 -23.42 1.05
CA GLY A 115 14.91 -23.76 0.53
C GLY A 115 14.86 -25.27 0.28
N GLY A 116 13.69 -25.86 0.56
CA GLY A 116 13.32 -27.25 0.26
C GLY A 116 13.71 -28.21 1.38
N SER A 117 12.81 -29.04 1.91
CA SER A 117 11.67 -29.69 1.23
C SER A 117 10.33 -29.48 1.91
#